data_AF-A0A7S0Q929-F1
#
_entry.id   AF-A0A7S0Q929-F1
#
_cell.length_a   1.000
_cell.length_b   1.000
_cell.length_c   1.000
_cell.angle_alpha   90.00
_cell.angle_beta   90.00
_cell.angle_gamma   90.00
#
_symmetry.space_group_name_H-M   'P 1'
#
loop_
_entity.id
_entity.type
_entity.pdbx_description
1 polymer ?
#
loop_
_entity_poly.entity_id
_entity_poly.type
_entity_poly.pdbx_seq_one_letter_code
_entity_poly.pdbx_strand_id
1 'polypeptide(L)'
;GQVCQVIRWLVAAAPEERPTALAVLDSDLVPTTMMESDLQQVLRNVQSKPMFHSLLMRALFSRDDSATDVLYTADTHEAFGGQVAGRRLTQLHGIVARVATRHGAQLLRVPLLSPKNQITTHARQV
;
A
#
# COMPACT_ATOMS: atom_id res chain seq x y z
N GLY A 1 -20.41 10.73 7.52
CA GLY A 1 -19.03 11.24 7.47
C GLY A 1 -19.03 12.71 7.15
N GLN A 2 -18.03 13.45 7.64
CA GLN A 2 -17.89 14.90 7.44
C GLN A 2 -17.99 15.30 5.95
N VAL A 3 -17.41 14.50 5.03
CA VAL A 3 -17.51 14.70 3.58
C VAL A 3 -18.95 14.73 3.06
N CYS A 4 -19.83 13.82 3.51
CA CYS A 4 -21.24 13.81 3.12
C CYS A 4 -21.99 15.05 3.63
N GLN A 5 -21.50 15.68 4.69
CA GLN A 5 -22.10 16.86 5.29
C GLN A 5 -21.65 18.12 4.53
N VAL A 6 -20.36 18.21 4.15
CA VAL A 6 -19.84 19.25 3.24
C VAL A 6 -20.59 19.22 1.90
N ILE A 7 -20.75 18.05 1.28
CA ILE A 7 -21.44 17.93 -0.01
C ILE A 7 -22.89 18.38 0.11
N ARG A 8 -23.60 18.00 1.16
CA ARG A 8 -24.99 18.45 1.38
C ARG A 8 -25.09 19.95 1.57
N TRP A 9 -24.11 20.55 2.24
CA TRP A 9 -24.05 21.99 2.44
C TRP A 9 -23.76 22.74 1.13
N LEU A 10 -22.84 22.23 0.31
CA LEU A 10 -22.52 22.78 -1.02
C LEU A 10 -23.68 22.65 -2.02
N VAL A 11 -24.57 21.66 -1.85
CA VAL A 11 -25.69 21.37 -2.76
C VAL A 11 -27.03 21.82 -2.14
N ALA A 12 -27.01 22.75 -1.19
CA ALA A 12 -28.25 23.30 -0.61
C ALA A 12 -29.16 23.89 -1.71
N ALA A 13 -30.46 23.63 -1.59
CA ALA A 13 -31.46 23.97 -2.60
C ALA A 13 -31.61 25.49 -2.77
N ALA A 14 -31.55 26.24 -1.66
CA ALA A 14 -31.51 27.68 -1.68
C ALA A 14 -30.06 28.18 -1.87
N PRO A 15 -29.82 29.16 -2.78
CA PRO A 15 -28.49 29.76 -2.94
C PRO A 15 -27.99 30.45 -1.66
N GLU A 16 -28.91 31.00 -0.87
CA GLU A 16 -28.61 31.71 0.40
C GLU A 16 -28.06 30.78 1.48
N GLU A 17 -28.38 29.48 1.40
CA GLU A 17 -27.96 28.45 2.36
C GLU A 17 -26.61 27.82 2.00
N ARG A 18 -26.08 28.12 0.80
CA ARG A 18 -24.80 27.60 0.33
C ARG A 18 -23.65 28.34 1.01
N PRO A 19 -22.62 27.63 1.47
CA PRO A 19 -21.48 28.28 2.09
C PRO A 19 -20.56 28.94 1.07
N THR A 20 -19.92 30.02 1.50
CA THR A 20 -18.75 30.58 0.83
C THR A 20 -17.53 29.68 1.07
N ALA A 21 -16.55 29.71 0.16
CA ALA A 21 -15.31 28.94 0.31
C ALA A 21 -14.61 29.15 1.68
N LEU A 22 -14.63 30.38 2.20
CA LEU A 22 -14.10 30.70 3.54
C LEU A 22 -14.90 30.03 4.66
N ALA A 23 -16.24 30.01 4.56
CA ALA A 23 -17.09 29.34 5.54
C ALA A 23 -16.88 27.81 5.55
N VAL A 24 -16.53 27.22 4.40
CA VAL A 24 -16.14 25.81 4.33
C VAL A 24 -14.78 25.58 4.98
N LEU A 25 -13.80 26.45 4.73
CA LEU A 25 -12.45 26.36 5.31
C LEU A 25 -12.45 26.54 6.83
N ASP A 26 -13.30 27.42 7.36
CA ASP A 26 -13.44 27.65 8.81
C ASP A 26 -14.32 26.60 9.51
N SER A 27 -14.96 25.69 8.76
CA SER A 27 -15.83 24.68 9.35
C SER A 27 -15.06 23.46 9.87
N ASP A 28 -15.56 22.84 10.94
CA ASP A 28 -15.06 21.55 11.47
C ASP A 28 -15.29 20.35 10.50
N LEU A 29 -15.84 20.63 9.32
CA LEU A 29 -16.14 19.63 8.30
C LEU A 29 -14.93 19.36 7.38
N VAL A 30 -13.93 20.25 7.40
CA VAL A 30 -12.69 20.11 6.66
C VAL A 30 -11.55 19.87 7.66
N PRO A 31 -10.59 18.98 7.36
CA PRO A 31 -9.40 18.85 8.19
C PRO A 31 -8.72 20.20 8.33
N THR A 32 -8.36 20.60 9.56
CA THR A 32 -7.62 21.83 9.82
C THR A 32 -6.39 21.88 8.93
N THR A 33 -6.34 22.89 8.05
CA THR A 33 -5.21 23.08 7.14
C THR A 33 -4.00 23.51 7.97
N MET A 34 -3.01 22.63 8.11
CA MET A 34 -1.70 23.02 8.62
C MET A 34 -0.93 23.74 7.52
N MET A 35 -0.19 24.79 7.88
CA MET A 35 0.75 25.41 6.96
C MET A 35 1.89 24.42 6.67
N GLU A 36 2.39 24.43 5.44
CA GLU A 36 3.52 23.57 5.02
C GLU A 36 4.74 23.73 5.94
N SER A 37 4.99 24.95 6.43
CA SER A 37 6.05 25.25 7.40
C SER A 37 5.90 24.47 8.71
N ASP A 38 4.68 24.40 9.22
CA ASP A 38 4.38 23.75 10.48
C ASP A 38 4.50 22.22 10.32
N LEU A 39 4.04 21.70 9.18
CA LEU A 39 4.16 20.31 8.80
C LEU A 39 5.64 19.90 8.71
N GLN A 40 6.47 20.69 8.02
CA GLN A 40 7.91 20.43 7.91
C GLN A 40 8.61 20.45 9.28
N GLN A 41 8.23 21.36 10.17
CA GLN A 41 8.78 21.42 11.52
C GLN A 41 8.38 20.18 12.34
N VAL A 42 7.11 19.76 12.26
CA VAL A 42 6.62 18.53 12.91
C VAL A 42 7.35 17.30 12.37
N LEU A 43 7.49 17.17 11.05
CA LEU A 43 8.22 16.05 10.44
C LEU A 43 9.68 15.99 10.89
N ARG A 44 10.37 17.14 10.93
CA ARG A 44 11.76 17.21 11.38
C ARG A 44 11.91 16.79 12.85
N ASN A 45 10.95 17.19 13.70
CA ASN A 45 10.89 16.81 15.11
C ASN A 45 10.51 15.34 15.34
N VAL A 46 9.71 14.76 14.44
CA VAL A 46 9.33 13.35 14.47
C VAL A 46 10.48 12.47 13.99
N GLN A 47 11.19 12.88 12.93
CA GLN A 47 12.39 12.19 12.43
C GLN A 47 13.54 12.19 13.43
N SER A 48 13.70 13.24 14.24
CA SER A 48 14.74 13.31 15.27
C SER A 48 14.47 12.39 16.46
N LYS A 49 13.25 11.85 16.60
CA LYS A 49 12.86 10.96 17.69
C LYS A 49 12.48 9.58 17.16
N PRO A 50 13.30 8.53 17.41
CA PRO A 50 13.11 7.22 16.78
C PRO A 50 11.75 6.57 17.06
N MET A 51 11.18 6.78 18.25
CA MET A 51 9.84 6.26 18.60
C MET A 51 8.71 6.93 17.79
N PHE A 52 8.77 8.24 17.58
CA PHE A 52 7.75 8.94 16.80
C PHE A 52 7.90 8.68 15.31
N HIS A 53 9.15 8.54 14.83
CA HIS A 53 9.42 8.15 13.46
C HIS A 53 8.79 6.79 13.11
N SER A 54 8.98 5.77 13.95
CA SER A 54 8.40 4.44 13.69
C SER A 54 6.87 4.46 13.73
N LEU A 55 6.25 5.21 14.65
CA LEU A 55 4.80 5.40 14.69
C LEU A 55 4.27 6.12 13.44
N LEU A 56 4.96 7.16 12.97
CA LEU A 56 4.60 7.90 11.75
C LEU A 56 4.71 7.02 10.51
N MET A 57 5.83 6.30 10.37
CA MET A 57 6.02 5.36 9.26
C MET A 57 4.95 4.28 9.26
N ARG A 58 4.59 3.77 10.43
CA ARG A 58 3.47 2.83 10.54
C ARG A 58 2.17 3.49 10.13
N ALA A 59 1.82 4.67 10.61
CA ALA A 59 0.55 5.31 10.24
C ALA A 59 0.43 5.67 8.74
N LEU A 60 1.54 6.05 8.09
CA LEU A 60 1.54 6.45 6.68
C LEU A 60 1.63 5.26 5.71
N PHE A 61 2.37 4.22 6.09
CA PHE A 61 2.72 3.11 5.21
C PHE A 61 2.21 1.75 5.72
N SER A 62 1.45 1.69 6.82
CA SER A 62 0.79 0.45 7.23
C SER A 62 -0.26 0.09 6.19
N ARG A 63 -0.30 -1.19 5.86
CA ARG A 63 -1.28 -1.76 4.97
C ARG A 63 -2.34 -2.47 5.79
N ASP A 64 -3.60 -2.05 5.65
CA ASP A 64 -4.76 -2.70 6.28
C ASP A 64 -5.31 -3.86 5.44
N ASP A 65 -4.75 -4.11 4.26
CA ASP A 65 -5.21 -5.20 3.39
C ASP A 65 -4.85 -6.57 3.98
N SER A 66 -5.83 -7.46 4.04
CA SER A 66 -5.64 -8.89 4.34
C SER A 66 -4.89 -9.67 3.25
N ALA A 67 -4.45 -9.00 2.19
CA ALA A 67 -3.64 -9.58 1.12
C ALA A 67 -2.21 -9.80 1.67
N THR A 68 -1.99 -10.97 2.26
CA THR A 68 -0.66 -11.43 2.66
C THR A 68 0.23 -11.51 1.42
N ASP A 69 1.14 -10.56 1.26
CA ASP A 69 2.20 -10.65 0.28
C ASP A 69 3.20 -11.70 0.77
N VAL A 70 2.99 -12.95 0.36
CA VAL A 70 3.77 -14.11 0.80
C VAL A 70 5.28 -13.90 0.60
N LEU A 71 5.67 -13.05 -0.36
CA LEU A 71 7.07 -12.75 -0.64
C LEU A 71 7.71 -11.82 0.41
N TYR A 72 6.92 -10.98 1.08
CA TYR A 72 7.38 -9.98 2.07
C TYR A 72 6.92 -10.28 3.51
N THR A 73 5.90 -11.12 3.71
CA THR A 73 5.36 -11.45 5.03
C THR A 73 5.80 -12.83 5.55
N ALA A 74 6.67 -13.53 4.82
CA ALA A 74 7.13 -14.87 5.22
C ALA A 74 7.91 -14.85 6.55
N ASP A 75 8.68 -13.80 6.79
CA ASP A 75 9.57 -13.70 7.95
C ASP A 75 8.88 -13.09 9.18
N THR A 76 7.73 -12.42 9.01
CA THR A 76 7.06 -11.67 10.08
C THR A 76 5.92 -12.42 10.77
N HIS A 77 5.55 -13.61 10.31
CA HIS A 77 4.48 -14.40 10.94
C HIS A 77 5.03 -15.56 11.78
N GLU A 78 5.71 -15.22 12.87
CA GLU A 78 5.84 -16.10 14.03
C GLU A 78 4.45 -16.32 14.65
N ALA A 79 3.65 -17.22 14.05
CA ALA A 79 2.58 -17.98 14.70
C ALA A 79 1.75 -18.65 13.60
N PHE A 80 2.06 -19.90 13.29
CA PHE A 80 1.14 -20.90 12.72
C PHE A 80 0.55 -20.70 11.30
N GLY A 81 0.33 -19.48 10.81
CA GLY A 81 -0.31 -19.17 9.52
C GLY A 81 0.63 -19.24 8.30
N GLY A 82 1.87 -18.77 8.44
CA GLY A 82 2.87 -18.77 7.36
C GLY A 82 3.28 -20.18 6.90
N GLN A 83 3.38 -21.14 7.83
CA GLN A 83 3.66 -22.54 7.50
C GLN A 83 2.50 -23.22 6.73
N VAL A 84 1.25 -22.90 7.07
CA VAL A 84 0.07 -23.44 6.38
C VAL A 84 -0.04 -22.86 4.97
N ALA A 85 0.22 -21.55 4.81
CA ALA A 85 0.29 -20.91 3.50
C ALA A 85 1.42 -21.49 2.64
N GLY A 86 2.63 -21.69 3.22
CA GLY A 86 3.76 -22.31 2.53
C GLY A 86 3.47 -23.75 2.08
N ARG A 87 2.81 -24.57 2.92
CA ARG A 87 2.40 -25.94 2.55
C ARG A 87 1.37 -25.97 1.44
N ARG A 88 0.36 -25.08 1.48
CA ARG A 88 -0.65 -24.95 0.42
C ARG A 88 -0.04 -24.50 -0.90
N LEU A 89 0.88 -23.52 -0.88
CA LEU A 89 1.61 -23.09 -2.08
C LEU A 89 2.50 -24.19 -2.65
N THR A 90 3.17 -24.96 -1.80
CA THR A 90 3.96 -26.12 -2.24
C THR A 90 3.08 -27.18 -2.92
N GLN A 91 1.89 -27.44 -2.35
CA GLN A 91 0.92 -28.36 -2.95
C GLN A 91 0.38 -27.84 -4.29
N LEU A 92 0.01 -26.56 -4.37
CA LEU A 92 -0.43 -25.90 -5.60
C LEU A 92 0.65 -25.94 -6.67
N HIS A 93 1.88 -25.58 -6.34
CA HIS A 93 3.04 -25.69 -7.23
C HIS A 93 3.17 -27.13 -7.77
N GLY A 94 3.06 -28.15 -6.90
CA GLY A 94 3.12 -29.56 -7.34
C GLY A 94 1.97 -29.99 -8.24
N ILE A 95 0.77 -29.42 -8.10
CA ILE A 95 -0.36 -29.68 -8.99
C ILE A 95 -0.12 -29.02 -10.35
N VAL A 96 0.20 -27.73 -10.36
CA VAL A 96 0.43 -26.95 -11.58
C VAL A 96 1.62 -27.51 -12.37
N ALA A 97 2.72 -27.84 -11.70
CA ALA A 97 3.88 -28.45 -12.34
C ALA A 97 3.53 -29.81 -12.98
N ARG A 98 2.72 -30.66 -12.32
CA ARG A 98 2.28 -31.94 -12.90
C ARG A 98 1.38 -31.77 -14.12
N VAL A 99 0.47 -30.80 -14.08
CA VAL A 99 -0.38 -30.49 -15.24
C VAL A 99 0.50 -30.01 -16.39
N ALA A 100 1.38 -29.06 -16.15
CA ALA A 100 2.25 -28.52 -17.18
C ALA A 100 3.17 -29.59 -17.80
N THR A 101 3.80 -30.45 -16.98
CA THR A 101 4.69 -31.50 -17.49
C THR A 101 3.95 -32.57 -18.29
N ARG A 102 2.71 -32.91 -17.93
CA ARG A 102 1.86 -33.79 -18.75
C ARG A 102 1.52 -33.22 -20.13
N HIS A 103 1.55 -31.90 -20.27
CA HIS A 103 1.32 -31.20 -21.54
C HIS A 103 2.64 -30.84 -22.27
N GLY A 104 3.75 -31.46 -21.89
CA GLY A 104 5.04 -31.28 -22.55
C GLY A 104 5.86 -30.07 -22.08
N ALA A 105 5.42 -29.37 -21.03
CA ALA A 105 6.22 -28.29 -20.45
C ALA A 105 7.37 -28.85 -19.59
N GLN A 106 8.48 -28.12 -19.55
CA GLN A 106 9.62 -28.44 -18.70
C GLN A 106 9.74 -27.44 -17.55
N LEU A 107 9.87 -27.94 -16.32
CA LEU A 107 10.12 -27.08 -15.17
C LEU A 107 11.57 -26.59 -15.18
N LEU A 108 11.75 -25.29 -15.39
CA LEU A 108 13.07 -24.65 -15.38
C LEU A 108 13.30 -23.97 -14.02
N ARG A 109 14.37 -24.36 -13.33
CA ARG A 109 14.90 -23.60 -12.19
C ARG A 109 15.81 -22.52 -12.71
N VAL A 110 15.28 -21.31 -12.87
CA VAL A 110 16.07 -20.15 -13.27
C VAL A 110 16.72 -19.52 -12.05
N PRO A 111 17.98 -19.06 -12.15
CA PRO A 111 18.60 -18.29 -11.08
C PRO A 111 17.87 -16.95 -10.93
N LEU A 112 17.63 -16.51 -9.68
CA LEU A 112 16.96 -15.23 -9.39
C LEU A 112 17.77 -14.03 -9.87
N LEU A 113 19.10 -14.18 -9.89
CA LEU A 113 20.03 -13.20 -10.40
C LEU A 113 20.73 -13.80 -11.61
N SER A 114 20.68 -13.10 -12.73
CA SER A 114 21.47 -13.44 -13.92
C SER A 114 22.41 -12.29 -14.26
N PRO A 115 23.63 -12.60 -14.77
CA PRO A 115 24.53 -11.58 -15.29
C PRO A 115 23.86 -10.79 -16.41
N LYS A 116 24.14 -9.49 -16.49
CA LYS A 116 23.64 -8.65 -17.59
C LYS A 116 24.09 -9.24 -18.92
N ASN A 117 23.14 -9.48 -19.83
CA ASN A 117 23.42 -9.98 -21.17
C ASN A 117 22.66 -9.15 -22.21
N GLN A 118 23.06 -9.28 -23.48
CA GLN A 118 22.50 -8.48 -24.57
C GLN A 118 20.98 -8.71 -24.78
N ILE A 119 20.48 -9.88 -24.36
CA ILE A 119 19.06 -10.27 -24.44
C ILE A 119 18.22 -9.49 -23.42
N THR A 120 18.72 -9.34 -22.18
CA THR A 120 18.02 -8.60 -21.11
C THR A 120 18.15 -7.08 -21.25
N THR A 121 19.14 -6.58 -22.01
CA THR A 121 19.31 -5.13 -22.24
C THR A 121 18.38 -4.56 -23.30
N HIS A 122 18.05 -5.31 -24.36
CA HIS A 122 17.14 -4.84 -25.42
C HIS A 122 15.66 -4.80 -25.01
N ALA A 123 15.24 -5.62 -24.04
CA ALA A 123 13.86 -5.65 -23.56
C ALA A 123 13.42 -4.39 -22.77
N ARG A 124 14.33 -3.43 -22.54
CA ARG A 124 14.05 -2.16 -21.84
C ARG A 124 13.89 -0.94 -22.75
N GLN A 125 13.98 -1.10 -24.08
CA GLN A 125 13.94 0.01 -25.04
C GLN A 125 12.65 0.09 -25.88
N VAL A 126 11.53 -0.44 -25.39
CA VAL A 126 10.19 -0.18 -25.96
C VAL A 126 9.28 0.36 -24.89
#